data_AF-M7AJR2-F1
#
_entry.id   AF-M7AJR2-F1
#
_cell.length_a   1.000
_cell.length_b   1.000
_cell.length_c   1.000
_cell.angle_alpha   90.00
_cell.angle_beta   90.00
_cell.angle_gamma   90.00
#
_symmetry.space_group_name_H-M   'P 1'
#
loop_
_entity.id
_entity.type
_entity.pdbx_description
1 polymer ?
#
loop_
_entity_poly.entity_id
_entity_poly.type
_entity_poly.pdbx_seq_one_letter_code
_entity_poly.pdbx_strand_id
1 'polypeptide(L)'
;MGKQLQTKTTPYDKGWKRLDLFGRKAYSSATLQFHIANYSALLAKYTHNTFSQMSSFIEHIPADKKEQYKANIAEGFLIAGMALQASLDSADTAARSIATSIVMPRASWLHLSGFPREVQMTVVTF
;
A
#
# COMPACT_ATOMS: atom_id res chain seq x y z
N MET A 1 -6.48 44.56 32.42
CA MET A 1 -6.16 43.21 32.97
C MET A 1 -6.36 42.20 31.85
N GLY A 2 -5.29 41.60 31.35
CA GLY A 2 -5.35 40.59 30.28
C GLY A 2 -3.99 39.91 30.14
N LYS A 3 -3.67 39.01 31.07
CA LYS A 3 -2.45 38.19 30.96
C LYS A 3 -2.74 37.08 29.96
N GLN A 4 -2.20 37.21 28.74
CA GLN A 4 -2.04 36.09 27.82
C GLN A 4 -1.28 34.98 28.54
N LEU A 5 -1.94 33.85 28.80
CA LEU A 5 -1.28 32.61 29.14
C LEU A 5 -0.48 32.16 27.90
N GLN A 6 0.79 32.56 27.86
CA GLN A 6 1.80 31.93 27.03
C GLN A 6 1.88 30.45 27.45
N THR A 7 1.14 29.59 26.75
CA THR A 7 1.25 28.14 26.86
C THR A 7 2.65 27.75 26.40
N LYS A 8 3.55 27.68 27.37
CA LYS A 8 4.93 27.24 27.20
C LYS A 8 4.87 25.76 26.79
N THR A 9 4.84 25.52 25.48
CA THR A 9 4.89 24.16 24.92
C THR A 9 6.19 23.52 25.38
N THR A 10 6.07 22.51 26.24
CA THR A 10 7.22 21.72 26.69
C THR A 10 7.88 21.06 25.47
N PRO A 11 9.21 20.84 25.48
CA PRO A 11 9.91 20.19 24.35
C PRO A 11 9.27 18.86 23.91
N TYR A 12 8.62 18.18 24.85
CA TYR A 12 7.81 16.99 24.69
C TYR A 12 6.64 17.13 23.69
N ASP A 13 5.87 18.22 23.79
CA ASP A 13 4.69 18.48 22.95
C ASP A 13 5.06 18.70 21.48
N LYS A 14 6.23 19.30 21.22
CA LYS A 14 6.73 19.51 19.85
C LYS A 14 7.16 18.21 19.18
N GLY A 15 7.81 17.32 19.93
CA GLY A 15 8.26 16.02 19.42
C GLY A 15 7.08 15.11 19.04
N TRP A 16 6.07 15.03 19.90
CA TRP A 16 4.85 14.26 19.67
C TRP A 16 4.06 14.75 18.44
N LYS A 17 3.83 16.07 18.33
CA LYS A 17 3.14 16.66 17.16
C LYS A 17 3.83 16.35 15.84
N ARG A 18 5.17 16.32 15.83
CA ARG A 18 5.93 15.96 14.63
C ARG A 18 5.78 14.49 14.26
N LEU A 19 5.77 13.60 15.25
CA LEU A 19 5.59 12.16 15.06
C LEU A 19 4.17 11.84 14.56
N ASP A 20 3.16 12.46 15.14
CA ASP A 20 1.77 12.35 14.70
C ASP A 20 1.60 12.84 13.25
N LEU A 21 2.16 14.00 12.90
CA LEU A 21 2.16 14.48 11.52
C LEU A 21 2.85 13.51 10.55
N PHE A 22 3.96 12.91 10.97
CA PHE A 22 4.67 11.90 10.17
C PHE A 22 3.81 10.64 9.97
N GLY A 23 3.19 10.14 11.04
CA GLY A 23 2.26 9.00 10.97
C GLY A 23 1.10 9.24 10.01
N ARG A 24 0.45 10.41 10.08
CA ARG A 24 -0.64 10.77 9.17
C ARG A 24 -0.19 10.83 7.71
N LYS A 25 0.99 11.41 7.43
CA LYS A 25 1.54 11.46 6.07
C LYS A 25 1.88 10.05 5.55
N ALA A 26 2.49 9.22 6.39
CA ALA A 26 2.79 7.83 6.05
C ALA A 26 1.51 7.04 5.77
N TYR A 27 0.47 7.20 6.60
CA TYR A 27 -0.85 6.62 6.40
C TYR A 27 -1.48 7.05 5.08
N SER A 28 -1.54 8.35 4.79
CA SER A 28 -2.12 8.88 3.55
C SER A 28 -1.35 8.40 2.32
N SER A 29 -0.02 8.39 2.37
CA SER A 29 0.81 7.87 1.27
C SER A 29 0.58 6.38 1.03
N ALA A 30 0.57 5.58 2.09
CA ALA A 30 0.35 4.14 1.99
C ALA A 30 -1.07 3.82 1.52
N THR A 31 -2.08 4.59 1.94
CA THR A 31 -3.46 4.47 1.43
C THR A 31 -3.52 4.75 -0.07
N LEU A 32 -2.82 5.78 -0.56
CA LEU A 32 -2.73 6.05 -2.00
C LEU A 32 -2.04 4.90 -2.75
N GLN A 33 -0.94 4.36 -2.22
CA GLN A 33 -0.27 3.19 -2.80
C GLN A 33 -1.20 1.99 -2.88
N PHE A 34 -2.01 1.73 -1.83
CA PHE A 34 -3.01 0.67 -1.83
C PHE A 34 -4.06 0.87 -2.94
N HIS A 35 -4.54 2.10 -3.13
CA HIS A 35 -5.47 2.39 -4.24
C HIS A 35 -4.83 2.18 -5.61
N ILE A 36 -3.58 2.63 -5.81
CA ILE A 36 -2.83 2.38 -7.05
C ILE A 36 -2.69 0.88 -7.29
N ALA A 37 -2.29 0.12 -6.27
CA ALA A 37 -2.18 -1.33 -6.35
C ALA A 37 -3.52 -1.97 -6.77
N ASN A 38 -4.64 -1.57 -6.16
CA ASN A 38 -5.96 -2.06 -6.52
C ASN A 38 -6.32 -1.76 -7.99
N TYR A 39 -6.05 -0.55 -8.48
CA TYR A 39 -6.26 -0.23 -9.90
C TYR A 39 -5.35 -1.05 -10.81
N SER A 40 -4.09 -1.29 -10.42
CA SER A 40 -3.17 -2.15 -11.17
C SER A 40 -3.64 -3.61 -11.23
N ALA A 41 -4.22 -4.16 -10.17
CA ALA A 41 -4.81 -5.51 -10.18
C ALA A 41 -5.99 -5.58 -11.17
N LEU A 42 -6.85 -4.56 -11.15
CA LEU A 42 -7.97 -4.47 -12.07
C LEU A 42 -7.49 -4.41 -13.52
N LEU A 43 -6.46 -3.59 -13.80
CA LEU A 43 -5.86 -3.50 -15.13
C LEU A 43 -5.29 -4.85 -15.57
N ALA A 44 -4.53 -5.54 -14.71
CA ALA A 44 -3.97 -6.87 -15.01
C ALA A 44 -5.08 -7.89 -15.35
N LYS A 45 -6.20 -7.86 -14.62
CA LYS A 45 -7.38 -8.68 -14.92
C LYS A 45 -7.97 -8.36 -16.29
N TYR A 46 -8.10 -7.08 -16.64
CA TYR A 46 -8.60 -6.67 -17.96
C TYR A 46 -7.64 -7.12 -19.07
N THR A 47 -6.33 -6.90 -18.91
CA THR A 47 -5.31 -7.36 -19.87
C THR A 47 -5.40 -8.87 -20.08
N HIS A 48 -5.53 -9.65 -19.00
CA HIS A 48 -5.74 -11.10 -19.11
C HIS A 48 -7.01 -11.43 -19.91
N ASN A 49 -8.14 -10.77 -19.62
CA ASN A 49 -9.39 -11.00 -20.36
C ASN A 49 -9.26 -10.62 -21.84
N THR A 50 -8.56 -9.53 -22.16
CA THR A 50 -8.28 -9.11 -23.53
C THR A 50 -7.48 -10.18 -24.27
N PHE A 51 -6.40 -10.72 -23.69
CA PHE A 51 -5.63 -11.80 -24.32
C PHE A 51 -6.44 -13.10 -24.43
N SER A 52 -7.33 -13.39 -23.48
CA SER A 52 -8.27 -14.51 -23.59
C SER A 52 -9.22 -14.34 -24.78
N GLN A 53 -9.78 -13.16 -25.00
CA GLN A 53 -10.61 -12.87 -26.16
C GLN A 53 -9.80 -12.97 -27.46
N MET A 54 -8.59 -12.39 -27.49
CA MET A 54 -7.69 -12.49 -28.63
C MET A 54 -7.39 -13.95 -28.99
N SER A 55 -7.14 -14.82 -28.00
CA SER A 55 -6.86 -16.24 -28.26
C SER A 55 -7.94 -16.97 -29.06
N SER A 56 -9.21 -16.52 -29.00
CA SER A 56 -10.31 -17.10 -29.79
C SER A 56 -10.21 -16.83 -31.29
N PHE A 57 -9.46 -15.79 -31.71
CA PHE A 57 -9.28 -15.44 -33.12
C PHE A 57 -8.21 -16.25 -33.84
N ILE A 58 -7.55 -17.18 -33.14
CA ILE A 58 -6.41 -17.93 -33.66
C ILE A 58 -6.70 -18.70 -34.95
N GLU A 59 -7.93 -19.16 -35.16
CA GLU A 59 -8.35 -19.88 -36.36
C GLU A 59 -8.51 -18.97 -37.58
N HIS A 60 -8.60 -17.65 -37.37
CA HIS A 60 -8.69 -16.64 -38.43
C HIS A 60 -7.30 -16.10 -38.83
N ILE A 61 -6.24 -16.54 -38.16
CA ILE A 61 -4.87 -16.10 -38.44
C ILE A 61 -4.28 -16.95 -39.58
N PRO A 62 -3.61 -16.33 -40.58
CA PRO A 62 -2.88 -17.05 -41.61
C PRO A 62 -1.91 -18.09 -41.03
N ALA A 63 -1.80 -19.25 -41.68
CA ALA A 63 -1.03 -20.38 -41.17
C ALA A 63 0.43 -20.02 -40.88
N ASP A 64 1.05 -19.19 -41.72
CA ASP A 64 2.44 -18.71 -41.60
C ASP A 64 2.64 -17.73 -40.43
N LYS A 65 1.56 -17.18 -39.86
CA LYS A 65 1.58 -16.25 -38.72
C LYS A 65 1.02 -16.85 -37.43
N LYS A 66 0.44 -18.05 -37.48
CA LYS A 66 -0.29 -18.66 -36.35
C LYS A 66 0.63 -18.91 -35.15
N GLU A 67 1.87 -19.34 -35.37
CA GLU A 67 2.84 -19.53 -34.28
C GLU A 67 3.27 -18.21 -33.62
N GLN A 68 3.57 -17.19 -34.43
CA GLN A 68 3.91 -15.87 -33.91
C GLN A 68 2.75 -15.27 -33.10
N TYR A 69 1.51 -15.45 -33.58
CA TYR A 69 0.33 -15.02 -32.86
C TYR A 69 0.20 -15.73 -31.50
N LYS A 70 0.35 -17.06 -31.46
CA LYS A 70 0.34 -17.83 -30.20
C LYS A 70 1.39 -17.32 -29.22
N ALA A 71 2.61 -17.05 -29.70
CA ALA A 71 3.69 -16.53 -28.88
C ALA A 71 3.33 -15.19 -28.25
N ASN A 72 2.77 -14.26 -29.03
CA ASN A 72 2.33 -12.95 -28.54
C ASN A 72 1.22 -13.06 -27.48
N ILE A 73 0.26 -13.97 -27.68
CA ILE A 73 -0.79 -14.24 -26.68
C ILE A 73 -0.19 -14.79 -25.38
N ALA A 74 0.73 -15.75 -25.48
CA ALA A 74 1.41 -16.32 -24.32
C ALA A 74 2.22 -15.28 -23.54
N GLU A 75 2.95 -14.41 -24.25
CA GLU A 75 3.66 -13.27 -23.65
C GLU A 75 2.69 -12.31 -22.96
N GLY A 76 1.54 -12.03 -23.59
CA GLY A 76 0.48 -11.21 -23.02
C GLY A 76 -0.06 -11.75 -21.69
N PHE A 77 -0.31 -13.05 -21.61
CA PHE A 77 -0.70 -13.70 -20.35
C PHE A 77 0.39 -13.63 -19.29
N LEU A 78 1.65 -13.83 -19.68
CA LEU A 78 2.79 -13.73 -18.76
C LEU A 78 2.90 -12.32 -18.17
N ILE A 79 2.80 -11.28 -19.01
CA ILE A 79 2.82 -9.87 -18.58
C ILE A 79 1.65 -9.58 -17.64
N ALA A 80 0.44 -10.03 -17.97
CA ALA A 80 -0.73 -9.85 -17.09
C ALA A 80 -0.53 -10.52 -15.72
N GLY A 81 0.04 -11.73 -15.69
CA GLY A 81 0.38 -12.43 -14.46
C GLY A 81 1.42 -11.69 -13.60
N MET A 82 2.51 -11.22 -14.22
CA MET A 82 3.53 -10.43 -13.52
C MET A 82 2.98 -9.11 -12.99
N ALA A 83 2.15 -8.42 -13.77
CA ALA A 83 1.50 -7.18 -13.34
C ALA A 83 0.55 -7.41 -12.16
N LEU A 84 -0.18 -8.52 -12.14
CA LEU A 84 -1.04 -8.90 -11.02
C LEU A 84 -0.20 -9.19 -9.76
N GLN A 85 0.90 -9.94 -9.88
CA GLN A 85 1.78 -10.22 -8.75
C GLN A 85 2.38 -8.93 -8.16
N ALA A 86 2.92 -8.05 -9.03
CA ALA A 86 3.48 -6.77 -8.60
C ALA A 86 2.43 -5.88 -7.89
N SER A 87 1.17 -5.93 -8.35
CA SER A 87 0.06 -5.26 -7.69
C SER A 87 -0.21 -5.85 -6.30
N LEU A 88 -0.24 -7.17 -6.14
CA LEU A 88 -0.44 -7.83 -4.85
C LEU A 88 0.67 -7.49 -3.86
N ASP A 89 1.93 -7.52 -4.30
CA ASP A 89 3.10 -7.19 -3.46
C ASP A 89 3.07 -5.72 -3.02
N SER A 90 2.64 -4.81 -3.93
CA SER A 90 2.43 -3.39 -3.62
C SER A 90 1.30 -3.19 -2.61
N ALA A 91 0.19 -3.93 -2.74
CA ALA A 91 -0.92 -3.88 -1.81
C ALA A 91 -0.52 -4.37 -0.40
N ASP A 92 0.24 -5.48 -0.29
CA ASP A 92 0.77 -5.97 0.99
C ASP A 92 1.72 -4.95 1.63
N THR A 93 2.63 -4.39 0.85
CA THR A 93 3.56 -3.34 1.32
C THR A 93 2.80 -2.12 1.83
N ALA A 94 1.77 -1.69 1.12
CA ALA A 94 0.91 -0.59 1.53
C ALA A 94 0.16 -0.91 2.82
N ALA A 95 -0.43 -2.11 2.94
CA ALA A 95 -1.13 -2.55 4.15
C ALA A 95 -0.21 -2.58 5.38
N ARG A 96 1.01 -3.12 5.23
CA ARG A 96 2.04 -3.11 6.28
C ARG A 96 2.47 -1.69 6.67
N SER A 97 2.58 -0.80 5.69
CA SER A 97 2.94 0.61 5.92
C SER A 97 1.83 1.35 6.67
N ILE A 98 0.56 1.09 6.34
CA ILE A 98 -0.60 1.59 7.07
C ILE A 98 -0.55 1.11 8.53
N ALA A 99 -0.38 -0.19 8.76
CA ALA A 99 -0.30 -0.74 10.11
C ALA A 99 0.85 -0.09 10.91
N THR A 100 2.02 0.05 10.29
CA THR A 100 3.19 0.68 10.91
C THR A 100 2.95 2.15 11.26
N SER A 101 2.27 2.89 10.38
CA SER A 101 1.96 4.31 10.58
C SER A 101 1.03 4.56 11.77
N ILE A 102 0.26 3.56 12.19
CA ILE A 102 -0.63 3.60 13.36
C ILE A 102 0.10 3.11 14.61
N VAL A 103 0.84 2.00 14.51
CA VAL A 103 1.51 1.36 15.65
C VAL A 103 2.69 2.21 16.16
N MET A 104 3.51 2.78 15.28
CA MET A 104 4.71 3.53 15.69
C MET A 104 4.39 4.77 16.55
N PRO A 105 3.43 5.65 16.18
CA PRO A 105 3.03 6.74 17.06
C PRO A 105 2.49 6.25 18.40
N ARG A 106 1.65 5.21 18.40
CA ARG A 106 1.07 4.65 19.64
C ARG A 106 2.13 4.09 20.57
N ALA A 107 3.08 3.31 20.04
CA ALA A 107 4.19 2.75 20.80
C ALA A 107 5.10 3.86 21.38
N SER A 108 5.38 4.90 20.59
CA SER A 108 6.18 6.04 21.03
C SER A 108 5.49 6.83 22.14
N TRP A 109 4.17 7.05 22.04
CA TRP A 109 3.39 7.70 23.11
C TRP A 109 3.40 6.89 24.41
N LEU A 110 3.18 5.57 24.32
CA LEU A 110 3.19 4.67 25.48
C LEU A 110 4.55 4.60 26.16
N HIS A 111 5.63 4.57 25.39
CA HIS A 111 6.98 4.58 25.93
C HIS A 111 7.24 5.87 26.74
N LEU A 112 6.74 6.99 26.22
CA LEU A 112 6.95 8.31 26.78
C LEU A 112 6.02 8.66 27.95
N SER A 113 4.88 7.98 28.11
CA SER A 113 3.92 8.21 29.20
C SER A 113 4.33 7.59 30.54
N GLY A 114 5.39 6.77 30.56
CA GLY A 114 5.96 6.22 31.80
C GLY A 114 5.18 5.05 32.41
N PHE A 115 4.25 4.44 31.67
CA PHE A 115 3.50 3.27 32.16
C PHE A 115 4.41 2.04 32.38
N PRO A 116 4.09 1.14 33.32
CA PRO A 116 4.80 -0.14 33.48
C PRO A 116 4.81 -0.96 32.19
N ARG A 117 5.88 -1.73 31.97
CA ARG A 117 6.12 -2.48 30.72
C ARG A 117 5.02 -3.50 30.45
N GLU A 118 4.44 -4.08 31.50
CA GLU A 118 3.32 -5.03 31.41
C GLU A 118 2.10 -4.38 30.77
N VAL A 119 1.83 -3.11 31.11
CA VAL A 119 0.72 -2.31 30.56
C VAL A 119 1.02 -1.87 29.13
N GLN A 120 2.28 -1.56 28.80
CA GLN A 120 2.68 -1.16 27.45
C GLN A 120 2.51 -2.30 26.42
N MET A 121 2.88 -3.53 26.79
CA MET A 121 2.79 -4.68 25.87
C MET A 121 1.35 -5.03 25.49
N THR A 122 0.41 -4.92 26.43
CA THR A 122 -1.02 -5.18 26.17
C THR A 122 -1.63 -4.16 25.21
N VAL A 123 -1.12 -2.92 25.17
CA VAL A 123 -1.73 -1.84 24.35
C VAL A 123 -1.11 -1.75 22.95
N VAL A 124 0.09 -2.30 22.72
CA VAL A 124 0.77 -2.30 21.40
C VAL A 124 0.34 -3.47 20.49
N THR A 125 -0.22 -4.55 21.05
CA THR A 125 -0.56 -5.80 20.33
C THR A 125 -1.97 -5.86 19.71
N PHE A 126 -2.78 -4.81 19.85
CA PHE A 126 -4.10 -4.66 19.22
C PHE A 126 -4.14 -3.43 18.31
#